data_AF-A0AAP1RBI6-F1
#
_entry.id   AF-A0AAP1RBI6-F1
#
_cell.length_a   1.000
_cell.length_b   1.000
_cell.length_c   1.000
_cell.angle_alpha   90.00
_cell.angle_beta   90.00
_cell.angle_gamma   90.00
#
_symmetry.space_group_name_H-M   'P 1'
#
loop_
_entity.id
_entity.type
_entity.pdbx_description
1 polymer ?
#
loop_
_entity_poly.entity_id
_entity_poly.type
_entity_poly.pdbx_seq_one_letter_code
_entity_poly.pdbx_strand_id
1 'polypeptide(L)'
;MNVERRDSVGQSASQPNCRQEEAVCEQTKPFQVSKLHVVEAYRRIKANAGAAGVDNQTLKDFERDLKGNLYKIWNRLSSGSWMPPPVRAVEIPKKDGSKRLLGIPTVSDRIAQMTVLVTFEPLVERYFLNDSYGYRHGKSALDAIAV
;
A
#
# COMPACT_ATOMS: atom_id res chain seq x y z
N MET A 1 -20.50 -70.85 -36.32
CA MET A 1 -19.34 -70.79 -35.42
C MET A 1 -18.47 -69.63 -35.87
N ASN A 2 -17.81 -68.98 -34.90
CA ASN A 2 -16.99 -67.77 -35.00
C ASN A 2 -17.72 -66.48 -34.62
N VAL A 3 -17.68 -66.33 -33.29
CA VAL A 3 -17.81 -65.13 -32.49
C VAL A 3 -16.64 -64.21 -32.80
N GLU A 4 -16.90 -62.96 -33.17
CA GLU A 4 -15.98 -61.87 -32.85
C GLU A 4 -16.74 -60.63 -32.38
N ARG A 5 -16.31 -60.19 -31.20
CA ARG A 5 -16.78 -59.06 -30.42
C ARG A 5 -16.23 -57.76 -31.03
N ARG A 6 -16.99 -56.67 -30.90
CA ARG A 6 -16.58 -55.43 -30.19
C ARG A 6 -17.60 -54.30 -30.43
N ASP A 7 -18.31 -53.99 -29.36
CA ASP A 7 -18.48 -52.66 -28.78
C ASP A 7 -19.23 -51.57 -29.56
N SER A 8 -20.54 -51.51 -29.28
CA SER A 8 -21.25 -50.35 -28.72
C SER A 8 -20.79 -48.94 -29.14
N VAL A 9 -21.38 -48.40 -30.21
CA VAL A 9 -21.41 -46.95 -30.46
C VAL A 9 -22.42 -46.32 -29.49
N GLY A 10 -21.96 -45.98 -28.29
CA GLY A 10 -22.66 -45.10 -27.37
C GLY A 10 -22.61 -43.68 -27.93
N GLN A 11 -23.71 -43.21 -28.53
CA GLN A 11 -23.87 -41.80 -28.89
C GLN A 11 -23.90 -40.96 -27.60
N SER A 12 -22.92 -40.07 -27.52
CA SER A 12 -22.57 -39.22 -26.40
C SER A 12 -23.73 -38.32 -25.96
N ALA A 13 -23.96 -38.31 -24.66
CA ALA A 13 -24.87 -37.42 -23.95
C ALA A 13 -24.63 -35.95 -24.32
N SER A 14 -25.73 -35.27 -24.62
CA SER A 14 -25.82 -33.81 -24.69
C SER A 14 -25.38 -33.18 -23.38
N GLN A 15 -24.26 -32.46 -23.39
CA GLN A 15 -23.99 -31.47 -22.37
C GLN A 15 -24.42 -30.09 -22.91
N PRO A 16 -25.32 -29.38 -22.22
CA PRO A 16 -25.61 -27.99 -22.55
C PRO A 16 -24.34 -27.17 -22.30
N ASN A 17 -23.99 -26.35 -23.28
CA ASN A 17 -22.84 -25.46 -23.23
C ASN A 17 -23.03 -24.52 -22.03
N CYS A 18 -22.34 -24.82 -20.93
CA CYS A 18 -22.34 -24.03 -19.71
C CYS A 18 -21.71 -22.70 -20.09
N ARG A 19 -22.55 -21.67 -20.25
CA ARG A 19 -22.08 -20.30 -20.45
C ARG A 19 -21.08 -20.01 -19.32
N GLN A 20 -19.84 -19.77 -19.70
CA GLN A 20 -18.87 -19.15 -18.82
C GLN A 20 -19.44 -17.76 -18.50
N GLU A 21 -20.19 -17.65 -17.41
CA GLU A 21 -20.37 -16.38 -16.72
C GLU A 21 -19.02 -16.05 -16.08
N GLU A 22 -18.11 -15.54 -16.89
CA GLU A 22 -16.99 -14.77 -16.38
C GLU A 22 -17.58 -13.50 -15.77
N ALA A 23 -17.72 -13.51 -14.44
CA ALA A 23 -18.01 -12.31 -13.69
C ALA A 23 -16.83 -11.33 -13.87
N VAL A 24 -16.94 -10.46 -14.86
CA VAL A 24 -16.13 -9.26 -14.98
C VAL A 24 -16.44 -8.41 -13.75
N CYS A 25 -15.57 -8.46 -12.75
CA CYS A 25 -15.62 -7.58 -11.59
C CYS A 25 -15.49 -6.14 -12.08
N GLU A 26 -16.61 -5.43 -12.17
CA GLU A 26 -16.70 -4.05 -12.60
C GLU A 26 -15.69 -3.19 -11.82
N GLN A 27 -14.61 -2.75 -12.47
CA GLN A 27 -13.61 -1.86 -11.86
C GLN A 27 -14.23 -0.48 -11.63
N THR A 28 -14.98 -0.34 -10.53
CA THR A 28 -15.61 0.91 -10.11
C THR A 28 -14.61 2.00 -9.71
N LYS A 29 -13.31 1.68 -9.62
CA LYS A 29 -12.25 2.63 -9.25
C LYS A 29 -11.02 2.54 -10.17
N PRO A 30 -10.40 3.69 -10.52
CA PRO A 30 -9.27 3.73 -11.44
C PRO A 30 -7.97 3.13 -10.87
N PHE A 31 -7.76 3.19 -9.55
CA PHE A 31 -6.54 2.65 -8.92
C PHE A 31 -6.84 1.49 -7.98
N GLN A 32 -6.09 0.40 -8.14
CA GLN A 32 -6.16 -0.82 -7.32
C GLN A 32 -5.40 -0.62 -6.00
N VAL A 33 -6.03 0.06 -5.04
CA VAL A 33 -5.47 0.27 -3.69
C VAL A 33 -6.17 -0.66 -2.70
N SER A 34 -5.42 -1.55 -2.05
CA SER A 34 -5.96 -2.45 -1.02
C SER A 34 -6.30 -1.70 0.26
N LYS A 35 -7.49 -1.97 0.84
CA LYS A 35 -7.86 -1.47 2.17
C LYS A 35 -6.91 -2.00 3.25
N LEU A 36 -6.40 -3.21 3.09
CA LEU A 36 -5.46 -3.82 4.03
C LEU A 36 -4.12 -3.06 4.05
N HIS A 37 -3.63 -2.58 2.91
CA HIS A 37 -2.43 -1.76 2.86
C HIS A 37 -2.60 -0.44 3.61
N VAL A 38 -3.78 0.18 3.55
CA VAL A 38 -4.08 1.41 4.31
C VAL A 38 -4.10 1.15 5.82
N VAL A 39 -4.66 0.01 6.24
CA VAL A 39 -4.66 -0.41 7.66
C VAL A 39 -3.24 -0.70 8.14
N GLU A 40 -2.45 -1.41 7.35
CA GLU A 40 -1.05 -1.71 7.65
C GLU A 40 -0.20 -0.44 7.73
N ALA A 41 -0.38 0.47 6.78
CA ALA A 41 0.27 1.78 6.78
C ALA A 41 -0.03 2.56 8.07
N TYR A 42 -1.29 2.56 8.51
CA TYR A 42 -1.66 3.17 9.79
C TYR A 42 -0.94 2.54 10.98
N ARG A 43 -0.82 1.21 11.05
CA ARG A 43 -0.10 0.53 12.14
C ARG A 43 1.37 0.97 12.19
N ARG A 44 2.04 1.05 11.04
CA ARG A 44 3.43 1.53 10.94
C ARG A 44 3.57 2.98 11.39
N ILE A 45 2.67 3.86 10.94
CA ILE A 45 2.68 5.28 11.36
C ILE A 45 2.38 5.43 12.86
N LYS A 46 1.49 4.60 13.42
CA LYS A 46 1.22 4.59 14.86
C LYS A 46 2.46 4.21 15.66
N ALA A 47 3.21 3.20 15.21
CA ALA A 47 4.46 2.78 15.85
C ALA A 47 5.55 3.85 15.79
N ASN A 48 5.65 4.58 14.66
CA ASN A 48 6.61 5.68 14.50
C ASN A 48 6.27 6.92 15.34
N ALA A 49 5.01 7.06 15.76
CA ALA A 49 4.47 8.25 16.40
C ALA A 49 4.77 9.52 15.57
N GLY A 50 4.81 10.68 16.24
CA GLY A 50 5.19 11.95 15.61
C GLY A 50 4.17 13.05 15.85
N ALA A 51 4.63 14.29 15.64
CA ALA A 51 3.83 15.47 15.88
C ALA A 51 2.69 15.63 14.84
N ALA A 52 1.71 16.46 15.20
CA ALA A 52 0.63 16.83 14.31
C ALA A 52 1.14 17.62 13.09
N GLY A 53 0.42 17.55 11.97
CA GLY A 53 0.72 18.35 10.78
C GLY A 53 0.19 19.78 10.89
N VAL A 54 -0.06 20.41 9.74
CA VAL A 54 -0.60 21.78 9.66
C VAL A 54 -2.03 21.89 10.17
N ASP A 55 -2.76 20.77 10.15
CA ASP A 55 -4.14 20.64 10.64
C ASP A 55 -4.24 20.49 12.15
N ASN A 56 -3.11 20.44 12.85
CA ASN A 56 -3.00 20.21 14.30
C ASN A 56 -3.70 18.93 14.80
N GLN A 57 -4.04 18.00 13.90
CA GLN A 57 -4.66 16.73 14.28
C GLN A 57 -3.59 15.79 14.83
N THR A 58 -3.74 15.39 16.10
CA THR A 58 -2.87 14.37 16.69
C THR A 58 -3.29 12.96 16.27
N LEU A 59 -2.42 11.97 16.47
CA LEU A 59 -2.80 10.56 16.29
C LEU A 59 -4.01 10.17 17.15
N LYS A 60 -4.10 10.69 18.38
CA LYS A 60 -5.23 10.45 19.28
C LYS A 60 -6.54 11.02 18.74
N ASP A 61 -6.49 12.20 18.13
CA ASP A 61 -7.68 12.82 17.52
C ASP A 61 -8.09 12.08 16.24
N PHE A 62 -7.12 11.66 15.44
CA PHE A 62 -7.36 10.84 14.25
C PHE A 62 -8.04 9.50 14.59
N GLU A 63 -7.65 8.88 15.71
CA GLU A 63 -8.20 7.59 16.17
C GLU A 63 -9.65 7.66 16.67
N ARG A 64 -10.18 8.84 16.98
CA ARG A 64 -11.59 9.01 17.41
C ARG A 64 -12.59 8.52 16.36
N ASP A 65 -12.25 8.68 15.08
CA ASP A 65 -12.98 8.10 13.94
C ASP A 65 -12.01 7.33 13.05
N LEU A 66 -11.33 6.33 13.61
CA LEU A 66 -10.32 5.57 12.88
C LEU A 66 -10.88 4.96 11.58
N LYS A 67 -12.03 4.29 11.65
CA LYS A 67 -12.62 3.61 10.49
C LYS A 67 -13.02 4.60 9.40
N GLY A 68 -13.67 5.71 9.76
CA GLY A 68 -14.08 6.74 8.80
C GLY A 68 -12.88 7.44 8.17
N ASN A 69 -11.85 7.75 8.96
CA ASN A 69 -10.63 8.38 8.46
C ASN A 69 -9.84 7.47 7.52
N LEU A 70 -9.64 6.19 7.87
CA LEU A 70 -8.99 5.21 6.97
C LEU A 70 -9.80 5.00 5.69
N TYR A 71 -11.13 4.96 5.79
CA TYR A 71 -12.00 4.86 4.62
C TYR A 71 -11.85 6.07 3.69
N LYS A 72 -11.83 7.31 4.23
CA LYS A 72 -11.63 8.53 3.44
C LYS A 72 -10.30 8.48 2.68
N ILE A 73 -9.22 8.06 3.33
CA ILE A 73 -7.89 7.92 2.72
C ILE A 73 -7.95 6.89 1.59
N TRP A 74 -8.40 5.66 1.88
CA TRP A 74 -8.54 4.62 0.88
C TRP A 74 -9.39 5.08 -0.31
N ASN A 75 -10.53 5.70 -0.05
CA ASN A 75 -11.47 6.11 -1.08
C ASN A 75 -10.85 7.10 -2.05
N ARG A 76 -10.16 8.12 -1.52
CA ARG A 76 -9.52 9.16 -2.32
C ARG A 76 -8.27 8.67 -3.06
N LEU A 77 -7.47 7.79 -2.44
CA LEU A 77 -6.33 7.15 -3.11
C LEU A 77 -6.79 6.28 -4.28
N SER A 78 -7.78 5.41 -4.04
CA SER A 78 -8.31 4.51 -5.07
C SER A 78 -9.05 5.24 -6.20
N SER A 79 -9.63 6.41 -5.92
CA SER A 79 -10.28 7.24 -6.95
C SER A 79 -9.35 8.25 -7.63
N GLY A 80 -8.11 8.41 -7.18
CA GLY A 80 -7.19 9.44 -7.70
C GLY A 80 -7.50 10.88 -7.25
N SER A 81 -8.36 11.07 -6.25
CA SER A 81 -8.76 12.39 -5.75
C SER A 81 -8.05 12.79 -4.45
N TRP A 82 -7.00 12.04 -4.07
CA TRP A 82 -6.14 12.42 -2.96
C TRP A 82 -5.37 13.69 -3.32
N MET A 83 -5.58 14.75 -2.53
CA MET A 83 -4.79 15.98 -2.62
C MET A 83 -4.15 16.19 -1.24
N PRO A 84 -2.82 16.07 -1.12
CA PRO A 84 -2.14 16.17 0.16
C PRO A 84 -2.21 17.62 0.69
N PRO A 85 -2.44 17.82 2.00
CA PRO A 85 -2.27 19.13 2.64
C PRO A 85 -0.80 19.58 2.62
N PRO A 86 -0.52 20.89 2.78
CA PRO A 86 0.85 21.35 2.96
C PRO A 86 1.48 20.79 4.24
N VAL A 87 2.80 20.59 4.22
CA VAL A 87 3.56 20.13 5.38
C VAL A 87 3.79 21.27 6.37
N ARG A 88 3.79 20.96 7.67
CA ARG A 88 4.09 21.95 8.72
C ARG A 88 5.60 22.11 8.89
N ALA A 89 6.09 23.32 8.75
CA ALA A 89 7.50 23.64 8.95
C ALA A 89 7.85 23.73 10.46
N VAL A 90 8.91 23.04 10.87
CA VAL A 90 9.44 23.08 12.25
C VAL A 90 10.95 23.25 12.21
N GLU A 91 11.46 24.26 12.91
CA GLU A 91 12.90 24.47 13.06
C GLU A 91 13.44 23.64 14.23
N ILE A 92 14.51 22.88 13.98
CA ILE A 92 15.25 22.14 15.00
C ILE A 92 16.70 22.64 15.01
N PRO A 93 17.27 22.98 16.18
CA PRO A 93 18.66 23.38 16.29
C PRO A 93 19.59 22.21 15.97
N LYS A 94 20.65 22.47 15.19
CA LYS A 94 21.77 21.55 15.03
C LYS A 94 22.83 21.83 16.10
N LYS A 95 23.79 20.91 16.22
CA LYS A 95 24.93 21.03 17.16
C LYS A 95 25.85 22.23 16.85
N ASP A 96 25.90 22.66 15.60
CA ASP A 96 26.74 23.76 15.11
C ASP A 96 26.08 25.15 15.28
N GLY A 97 24.89 25.22 15.89
CA GLY A 97 24.12 26.47 16.06
C GLY A 97 23.26 26.85 14.85
N SER A 98 23.40 26.17 13.71
CA SER A 98 22.50 26.35 12.56
C SER A 98 21.14 25.67 12.81
N LYS A 99 20.11 26.06 12.05
CA LYS A 99 18.78 25.46 12.13
C LYS A 99 18.54 24.48 10.99
N ARG A 100 17.89 23.35 11.28
CA ARG A 100 17.34 22.42 10.28
C ARG A 100 15.82 22.60 10.24
N LEU A 101 15.30 22.90 9.05
CA LEU A 101 13.86 22.93 8.82
C LEU A 101 13.36 21.50 8.54
N LEU A 102 12.37 21.04 9.30
CA LEU A 102 11.63 19.80 9.04
C LEU A 102 10.25 20.12 8.47
N GLY A 103 9.79 19.30 7.53
CA GLY A 103 8.39 19.28 7.09
C GLY A 103 7.66 18.11 7.76
N ILE A 104 6.61 18.41 8.51
CA ILE A 104 5.79 17.41 9.20
C ILE A 104 4.45 17.29 8.46
N PRO A 105 4.18 16.19 7.73
CA PRO A 105 2.89 15.96 7.09
C PRO A 105 1.80 15.67 8.12
N THR A 106 0.54 15.83 7.71
CA THR A 106 -0.62 15.45 8.54
C THR A 106 -0.66 13.94 8.78
N VAL A 107 -1.38 13.50 9.81
CA VAL A 107 -1.52 12.05 10.09
C VAL A 107 -2.07 11.31 8.88
N SER A 108 -3.12 11.88 8.26
CA SER A 108 -3.74 11.32 7.07
C SER A 108 -2.76 11.21 5.90
N ASP A 109 -1.91 12.22 5.70
CA ASP A 109 -0.93 12.22 4.62
C ASP A 109 0.21 11.25 4.87
N ARG A 110 0.69 11.12 6.11
CA ARG A 110 1.68 10.08 6.47
C ARG A 110 1.16 8.67 6.19
N ILE A 111 -0.12 8.41 6.48
CA ILE A 111 -0.76 7.12 6.17
C ILE A 111 -0.87 6.93 4.66
N ALA A 112 -1.25 7.96 3.92
CA ALA A 112 -1.30 7.90 2.45
C ALA A 112 0.06 7.59 1.84
N GLN A 113 1.11 8.33 2.22
CA GLN A 113 2.49 8.10 1.79
C GLN A 113 2.99 6.70 2.16
N MET A 114 2.71 6.24 3.39
CA MET A 114 3.09 4.88 3.83
C MET A 114 2.31 3.80 3.06
N THR A 115 1.06 4.05 2.67
CA THR A 115 0.29 3.13 1.81
C THR A 115 0.97 2.97 0.45
N VAL A 116 1.48 4.07 -0.13
CA VAL A 116 2.27 4.02 -1.36
C VAL A 116 3.55 3.22 -1.13
N LEU A 117 4.29 3.50 -0.05
CA LEU A 117 5.54 2.82 0.27
C LEU A 117 5.35 1.30 0.39
N VAL A 118 4.40 0.83 1.20
CA VAL A 118 4.12 -0.61 1.40
C VAL A 118 3.78 -1.32 0.09
N THR A 119 3.14 -0.60 -0.85
CA THR A 119 2.77 -1.16 -2.16
C THR A 119 3.94 -1.13 -3.15
N PHE A 120 4.75 -0.06 -3.11
CA PHE A 120 5.78 0.23 -4.11
C PHE A 120 7.13 -0.41 -3.77
N GLU A 121 7.53 -0.41 -2.51
CA GLU A 121 8.85 -0.87 -2.03
C GLU A 121 9.20 -2.28 -2.53
N PRO A 122 8.31 -3.32 -2.42
CA PRO A 122 8.63 -4.66 -2.90
C PRO A 122 8.88 -4.75 -4.41
N LEU A 123 8.32 -3.82 -5.19
CA LEU A 123 8.44 -3.79 -6.64
C LEU A 123 9.80 -3.21 -7.07
N VAL A 124 10.32 -2.24 -6.30
CA VAL A 124 11.57 -1.54 -6.63
C VAL A 124 12.81 -2.14 -5.99
N GLU A 125 12.66 -2.87 -4.88
CA GLU A 125 13.80 -3.34 -4.09
C GLU A 125 14.81 -4.17 -4.92
N ARG A 126 14.31 -4.97 -5.86
CA ARG A 126 15.11 -5.81 -6.77
C ARG A 126 15.99 -5.03 -7.76
N TYR A 127 15.74 -3.74 -7.96
CA TYR A 127 16.47 -2.91 -8.90
C TYR A 127 17.56 -2.07 -8.22
N PHE A 128 17.58 -1.99 -6.89
CA PHE A 128 18.64 -1.29 -6.19
C PHE A 128 19.96 -2.06 -6.28
N LEU A 129 21.06 -1.32 -6.42
CA LEU A 129 22.40 -1.89 -6.35
C LEU A 129 22.68 -2.47 -4.95
N ASN A 130 23.60 -3.43 -4.88
CA ASN A 130 23.98 -4.08 -3.62
C ASN A 130 24.65 -3.12 -2.63
N ASP A 131 25.33 -2.09 -3.15
CA ASP A 131 26.05 -1.04 -2.42
C ASP A 131 25.18 0.20 -2.12
N SER A 132 23.86 0.12 -2.36
CA SER A 132 22.90 1.13 -1.90
C SER A 132 22.37 0.76 -0.50
N TYR A 133 22.56 1.63 0.49
CA TYR A 133 22.19 1.33 1.89
C TYR A 133 21.16 2.30 2.49
N GLY A 134 21.04 3.50 1.94
CA GLY A 134 20.20 4.55 2.52
C GLY A 134 18.71 4.23 2.45
N TYR A 135 18.02 4.34 3.59
CA TYR A 135 16.55 4.24 3.70
C TYR A 135 15.94 2.94 3.15
N ARG A 136 16.71 1.85 3.10
CA ARG A 136 16.25 0.53 2.63
C ARG A 136 15.96 -0.41 3.79
N HIS A 137 14.94 -1.25 3.60
CA HIS A 137 14.62 -2.28 4.59
C HIS A 137 15.79 -3.25 4.78
N GLY A 138 16.17 -3.51 6.03
CA GLY A 138 17.26 -4.44 6.36
C GLY A 138 18.67 -3.97 5.98
N LYS A 139 18.84 -2.67 5.66
CA LYS A 139 20.15 -2.04 5.40
C LYS A 139 20.38 -0.90 6.38
N SER A 140 21.65 -0.68 6.75
CA SER A 140 22.06 0.34 7.69
C SER A 140 23.32 1.08 7.25
N ALA A 141 23.60 2.21 7.90
CA ALA A 141 24.86 2.93 7.69
C ALA A 141 26.08 2.12 8.14
N LEU A 142 25.92 1.18 9.08
CA LEU A 142 27.01 0.30 9.52
C LEU A 142 27.35 -0.72 8.44
N ASP A 143 26.34 -1.30 7.79
CA ASP A 143 26.54 -2.23 6.67
C ASP A 143 27.33 -1.56 5.53
N ALA A 144 27.14 -0.26 5.31
CA ALA A 144 27.85 0.50 4.29
C ALA A 144 29.36 0.68 4.60
N ILE A 145 29.74 0.69 5.87
CA ILE A 145 31.14 0.89 6.31
C ILE A 145 31.87 -0.46 6.44
N ALA A 146 31.12 -1.55 6.56
CA ALA A 146 31.65 -2.91 6.72
C ALA A 146 32.08 -3.57 5.40
N VAL A 147 31.95 -2.88 4.26
CA VAL A 147 32.31 -3.35 2.91
C VAL A 147 33.80 -3.20 2.62
#